data_AF-A0A8J9YQD9-F1
#
_entry.id   AF-A0A8J9YQD9-F1
#
_cell.length_a   1.000
_cell.length_b   1.000
_cell.length_c   1.000
_cell.angle_alpha   90.00
_cell.angle_beta   90.00
_cell.angle_gamma   90.00
#
_symmetry.space_group_name_H-M   'P 1'
#
loop_
_entity.id
_entity.type
_entity.pdbx_description
1 polymer ?
#
loop_
_entity_poly.entity_id
_entity_poly.type
_entity_poly.pdbx_seq_one_letter_code
_entity_poly.pdbx_strand_id
1 'polypeptide(L)'
;MESGAIPDSRITASSYWIIVNNPSNDEHAPYHGRLNEVAGIYVGAWVANYDNVGEWLQVDLGETKRVSGVIVQGRQYAYVQWVTSYQLRYRTDGGSWRTYADIHGQQTIFSGITNTRTPVTNLLDNPIRARYVRFVAYSWINWISMRVEILGCNYQGSQTRTRNSCCSPSIETRSVNCWECSWSSWSSWSTCSGGSQSRRRYRGTCCDRPHDETQTQPCNTNTCEWGTWQSWTSCSTSCGEGRQTRARYRGQSCNPMHEEDTRTCYNNCDGTSNTNGGWTTSFWNIERVTLVTLGVLIGIVISGVLFWYCCIRDPDRVHRINY
;
A
#
# COMPACT_ATOMS: atom_id res chain seq x y z
N MET A 1 -14.01 19.66 2.41
CA MET A 1 -14.71 20.78 3.06
C MET A 1 -16.15 20.84 2.59
N GLU A 2 -16.40 20.93 1.29
CA GLU A 2 -17.73 20.98 0.68
C GLU A 2 -18.63 19.80 1.09
N SER A 3 -18.07 18.59 1.17
CA SER A 3 -18.80 17.38 1.58
C SER A 3 -19.29 17.35 3.04
N GLY A 4 -18.92 18.33 3.86
CA GLY A 4 -19.22 18.33 5.30
C GLY A 4 -18.36 17.37 6.14
N ALA A 5 -17.43 16.62 5.54
CA ALA A 5 -16.58 15.65 6.26
C ALA A 5 -15.67 16.29 7.34
N ILE A 6 -15.32 17.56 7.19
CA ILE A 6 -14.67 18.36 8.23
C ILE A 6 -15.78 19.09 8.98
N PRO A 7 -15.95 18.90 10.31
CA PRO A 7 -17.00 19.57 11.09
C PRO A 7 -16.72 21.07 11.24
N ASP A 8 -17.77 21.87 11.45
CA ASP A 8 -17.69 23.35 11.53
C ASP A 8 -16.75 23.83 12.63
N SER A 9 -16.71 23.12 13.77
CA SER A 9 -15.82 23.41 14.90
C SER A 9 -14.32 23.33 14.57
N ARG A 10 -13.97 22.74 13.41
CA ARG A 10 -12.60 22.64 12.91
C ARG A 10 -12.25 23.71 11.89
N ILE A 11 -13.18 24.60 11.58
CA ILE A 11 -12.96 25.75 10.71
C ILE A 11 -13.00 27.00 11.60
N THR A 12 -11.88 27.71 11.65
CA THR A 12 -11.68 28.87 12.55
C THR A 12 -11.06 30.01 11.75
N ALA A 13 -11.16 31.24 12.22
CA ALA A 13 -10.54 32.39 11.56
C ALA A 13 -9.92 33.34 12.58
N SER A 14 -9.13 34.30 12.09
CA SER A 14 -8.64 35.43 12.89
C SER A 14 -9.78 36.28 13.43
N SER A 15 -10.75 36.58 12.57
CA SER A 15 -11.93 37.37 12.85
C SER A 15 -13.02 37.03 11.85
N TYR A 16 -14.25 37.43 12.12
CA TYR A 16 -15.31 37.40 11.13
C TYR A 16 -16.34 38.51 11.36
N TRP A 17 -16.98 38.98 10.29
CA TRP A 17 -17.99 40.04 10.36
C TRP A 17 -19.21 39.58 11.15
N ILE A 18 -19.61 40.38 12.13
CA ILE A 18 -20.77 40.13 12.99
C ILE A 18 -21.85 41.15 12.67
N ILE A 19 -23.08 40.67 12.44
CA ILE A 19 -24.24 41.53 12.28
C ILE A 19 -24.88 41.74 13.65
N VAL A 20 -24.67 42.92 14.23
CA VAL A 20 -25.11 43.30 15.59
C VAL A 20 -26.59 43.08 15.91
N ASN A 21 -27.45 42.99 14.89
CA ASN A 21 -28.89 42.77 15.04
C ASN A 21 -29.35 41.35 14.70
N ASN A 22 -28.42 40.42 14.44
CA ASN A 22 -28.73 39.01 14.25
C ASN A 22 -28.39 38.22 15.52
N PRO A 23 -29.36 37.54 16.17
CA PRO A 23 -29.12 36.75 17.38
C PRO A 23 -28.12 35.59 17.21
N SER A 24 -27.92 35.04 16.01
CA SER A 24 -26.98 33.95 15.78
C SER A 24 -25.55 34.42 15.52
N ASN A 25 -25.35 35.67 15.06
CA ASN A 25 -24.04 36.26 14.73
C ASN A 25 -23.15 35.36 13.85
N ASP A 26 -23.74 34.51 13.02
CA ASP A 26 -23.03 33.40 12.40
C ASP A 26 -22.99 33.45 10.86
N GLU A 27 -23.66 34.43 10.26
CA GLU A 27 -23.81 34.63 8.81
C GLU A 27 -22.51 34.66 8.00
N HIS A 28 -21.39 35.05 8.63
CA HIS A 28 -20.06 35.10 8.02
C HIS A 28 -19.03 34.31 8.80
N ALA A 29 -19.49 33.42 9.67
CA ALA A 29 -18.63 32.58 10.47
C ALA A 29 -17.68 31.76 9.58
N PRO A 30 -16.54 31.31 10.11
CA PRO A 30 -15.49 30.65 9.34
C PRO A 30 -15.99 29.43 8.53
N TYR A 31 -16.97 28.69 9.06
CA TYR A 31 -17.51 27.50 8.40
C TYR A 31 -18.32 27.78 7.13
N HIS A 32 -18.78 29.02 6.91
CA HIS A 32 -19.34 29.43 5.62
C HIS A 32 -18.26 29.62 4.55
N GLY A 33 -16.98 29.52 4.90
CA GLY A 33 -15.86 29.49 3.97
C GLY A 33 -15.68 28.16 3.23
N ARG A 34 -16.69 27.27 3.17
CA ARG A 34 -16.62 26.03 2.38
C ARG A 34 -16.82 26.34 0.89
N LEU A 35 -16.12 25.61 0.03
CA LEU A 35 -16.32 25.69 -1.42
C LEU A 35 -17.79 25.42 -1.79
N ASN A 36 -18.32 26.19 -2.75
CA ASN A 36 -19.70 26.12 -3.23
C ASN A 36 -20.79 26.24 -2.15
N GLU A 37 -20.44 26.73 -0.95
CA GLU A 37 -21.41 27.02 0.09
C GLU A 37 -22.45 28.02 -0.44
N VAL A 38 -23.73 27.67 -0.31
CA VAL A 38 -24.87 28.53 -0.65
C VAL A 38 -25.80 28.59 0.57
N ALA A 39 -25.44 29.45 1.53
CA ALA A 39 -26.26 29.66 2.72
C ALA A 39 -27.36 30.73 2.51
N GLY A 40 -27.32 31.48 1.40
CA GLY A 40 -28.29 32.53 1.07
C GLY A 40 -27.72 33.62 0.15
N ILE A 41 -28.52 34.65 -0.15
CA ILE A 41 -28.12 35.75 -1.06
C ILE A 41 -27.07 36.67 -0.41
N TYR A 42 -27.20 36.89 0.91
CA TYR A 42 -26.31 37.74 1.70
C TYR A 42 -25.32 36.96 2.56
N VAL A 43 -25.33 35.63 2.53
CA VAL A 43 -24.50 34.77 3.38
C VAL A 43 -23.85 33.67 2.54
N GLY A 44 -22.91 32.90 3.10
CA GLY A 44 -22.23 31.82 2.36
C GLY A 44 -20.81 32.15 1.89
N ALA A 45 -20.08 32.92 2.70
CA ALA A 45 -18.62 32.97 2.67
C ALA A 45 -18.14 33.35 4.08
N TRP A 46 -16.92 32.95 4.42
CA TRP A 46 -16.23 33.62 5.51
C TRP A 46 -15.89 35.05 5.07
N VAL A 47 -16.14 36.02 5.94
CA VAL A 47 -15.81 37.43 5.74
C VAL A 47 -15.06 37.90 6.98
N ALA A 48 -13.84 38.42 6.83
CA ALA A 48 -13.08 38.94 7.96
C ALA A 48 -13.76 40.19 8.54
N ASN A 49 -13.54 40.45 9.83
CA ASN A 49 -14.10 41.66 10.46
C ASN A 49 -13.30 42.92 10.10
N TYR A 50 -12.02 42.75 9.81
CA TYR A 50 -11.09 43.82 9.48
C TYR A 50 -10.44 43.55 8.13
N ASP A 51 -10.19 44.61 7.35
CA ASP A 51 -9.48 44.52 6.08
C ASP A 51 -7.98 44.76 6.28
N ASN A 52 -7.35 43.89 7.06
CA ASN A 52 -5.91 43.94 7.32
C ASN A 52 -5.18 42.81 6.59
N VAL A 53 -3.99 43.11 6.08
CA VAL A 53 -3.09 42.06 5.56
C VAL A 53 -2.77 41.11 6.71
N GLY A 54 -2.95 39.81 6.49
CA GLY A 54 -2.67 38.79 7.50
C GLY A 54 -3.89 38.18 8.20
N GLU A 55 -5.10 38.68 7.93
CA GLU A 55 -6.32 37.96 8.32
C GLU A 55 -6.32 36.55 7.71
N TRP A 56 -6.82 35.57 8.45
CA TRP A 56 -6.68 34.17 8.06
C TRP A 56 -7.94 33.34 8.30
N LEU A 57 -8.16 32.39 7.41
CA LEU A 57 -9.06 31.25 7.57
C LEU A 57 -8.23 29.99 7.81
N GLN A 58 -8.53 29.25 8.86
CA GLN A 58 -7.83 28.05 9.29
C GLN A 58 -8.74 26.84 9.26
N VAL A 59 -8.19 25.73 8.80
CA VAL A 59 -8.82 24.41 8.78
C VAL A 59 -7.96 23.43 9.58
N ASP A 60 -8.55 22.77 10.58
CA ASP A 60 -8.00 21.56 11.21
C ASP A 60 -8.52 20.32 10.49
N LEU A 61 -7.62 19.63 9.79
CA LEU A 61 -7.90 18.39 9.07
C LEU A 61 -8.12 17.19 10.00
N GLY A 62 -7.93 17.37 11.32
CA GLY A 62 -8.12 16.35 12.36
C GLY A 62 -6.93 15.46 12.60
N GLU A 63 -6.28 15.06 11.51
CA GLU A 63 -5.08 14.25 11.49
C GLU A 63 -4.09 14.86 10.51
N THR A 64 -2.82 14.46 10.59
CA THR A 64 -1.84 14.91 9.60
C THR A 64 -2.17 14.26 8.26
N LYS A 65 -2.42 15.08 7.24
CA LYS A 65 -2.70 14.66 5.86
C LYS A 65 -1.64 15.18 4.91
N ARG A 66 -1.58 14.60 3.72
CA ARG A 66 -0.81 15.14 2.59
C ARG A 66 -1.72 16.09 1.82
N VAL A 67 -1.37 17.36 1.77
CA VAL A 67 -2.09 18.39 1.02
C VAL A 67 -1.35 18.61 -0.29
N SER A 68 -2.04 18.41 -1.41
CA SER A 68 -1.50 18.52 -2.77
C SER A 68 -2.00 19.74 -3.53
N GLY A 69 -3.00 20.43 -3.00
CA GLY A 69 -3.60 21.58 -3.65
C GLY A 69 -4.65 22.24 -2.79
N VAL A 70 -5.11 23.38 -3.24
CA VAL A 70 -6.26 24.08 -2.67
C VAL A 70 -7.13 24.62 -3.78
N ILE A 71 -8.43 24.68 -3.55
CA ILE A 71 -9.38 25.37 -4.42
C ILE A 71 -9.89 26.57 -3.65
N VAL A 72 -9.95 27.72 -4.31
CA VAL A 72 -10.42 28.97 -3.70
C VAL A 72 -11.48 29.62 -4.58
N GLN A 73 -12.44 30.28 -3.96
CA GLN A 73 -13.60 30.86 -4.62
C GLN A 73 -14.05 32.12 -3.87
N GLY A 74 -14.54 33.13 -4.59
CA GLY A 74 -15.08 34.36 -3.99
C GLY A 74 -16.45 34.19 -3.34
N ARG A 75 -16.98 35.26 -2.73
CA ARG A 75 -18.34 35.30 -2.16
C ARG A 75 -19.39 35.44 -3.26
N GLN A 76 -20.42 34.61 -3.24
CA GLN A 76 -21.45 34.58 -4.29
C GLN A 76 -22.50 35.69 -4.12
N TYR A 77 -23.17 36.03 -5.23
CA TYR A 77 -24.39 36.85 -5.32
C TYR A 77 -24.24 38.34 -5.01
N ALA A 78 -24.62 38.78 -3.80
CA ALA A 78 -25.03 40.15 -3.54
C ALA A 78 -23.87 41.15 -3.45
N TYR A 79 -22.65 40.66 -3.21
CA TYR A 79 -21.48 41.51 -2.98
C TYR A 79 -20.31 41.11 -3.86
N VAL A 80 -19.70 42.13 -4.47
CA VAL A 80 -18.47 42.03 -5.26
C VAL A 80 -17.29 42.05 -4.28
N GLN A 81 -17.09 40.96 -3.55
CA GLN A 81 -16.04 40.85 -2.53
C GLN A 81 -15.31 39.52 -2.68
N TRP A 82 -13.98 39.57 -2.71
CA TRP A 82 -13.13 38.37 -2.69
C TRP A 82 -11.67 38.72 -2.41
N VAL A 83 -10.94 37.76 -1.85
CA VAL A 83 -9.48 37.77 -1.81
C VAL A 83 -8.93 37.55 -3.22
N THR A 84 -7.99 38.39 -3.68
CA THR A 84 -7.32 38.27 -4.98
C THR A 84 -6.00 37.52 -4.89
N SER A 85 -5.29 37.67 -3.77
CA SER A 85 -4.09 36.89 -3.49
C SER A 85 -3.94 36.52 -2.02
N TYR A 86 -3.33 35.36 -1.76
CA TYR A 86 -3.18 34.80 -0.43
C TYR A 86 -1.88 33.99 -0.29
N GLN A 87 -1.43 33.82 0.94
CA GLN A 87 -0.35 32.92 1.31
C GLN A 87 -0.91 31.69 2.02
N LEU A 88 -0.28 30.54 1.80
CA LEU A 88 -0.60 29.32 2.52
C LEU A 88 0.36 29.16 3.70
N ARG A 89 -0.19 29.01 4.90
CA ARG A 89 0.56 28.60 6.09
C ARG A 89 0.09 27.23 6.56
N TYR A 90 1.01 26.42 7.05
CA TYR A 90 0.70 25.06 7.46
C TYR A 90 1.49 24.61 8.67
N ARG A 91 0.97 23.59 9.35
CA ARG A 91 1.56 23.03 10.55
C ARG A 91 1.12 21.59 10.76
N THR A 92 2.02 20.74 11.22
CA THR A 92 1.71 19.40 11.72
C THR A 92 1.18 19.47 13.15
N ASP A 93 0.70 18.36 13.69
CA ASP A 93 0.36 18.31 15.11
C ASP A 93 1.61 18.56 15.99
N GLY A 94 1.50 19.43 16.99
CA GLY A 94 2.64 19.86 17.84
C GLY A 94 3.77 20.63 17.14
N GLY A 95 3.68 20.91 15.84
CA GLY A 95 4.72 21.62 15.09
C GLY A 95 4.63 23.15 15.20
N SER A 96 5.57 23.85 14.56
CA SER A 96 5.55 25.32 14.37
C SER A 96 4.97 25.69 13.00
N TRP A 97 4.30 26.84 12.91
CA TRP A 97 3.76 27.36 11.65
C TRP A 97 4.87 27.60 10.62
N ARG A 98 4.64 27.12 9.40
CA ARG A 98 5.52 27.34 8.25
C ARG A 98 4.73 28.02 7.13
N THR A 99 5.37 28.90 6.39
CA THR A 99 4.81 29.45 5.15
C THR A 99 5.17 28.52 3.99
N TYR A 100 4.22 28.28 3.09
CA TYR A 100 4.47 27.51 1.88
C TYR A 100 5.49 28.23 0.99
N ALA A 101 6.40 27.45 0.45
CA ALA A 101 7.40 27.90 -0.49
C ALA A 101 7.46 26.93 -1.65
N ASP A 102 7.81 27.43 -2.82
CA ASP A 102 7.98 26.64 -4.03
C ASP A 102 9.22 25.72 -3.95
N ILE A 103 9.51 25.02 -5.05
CA ILE A 103 10.67 24.13 -5.17
C ILE A 103 12.01 24.86 -5.03
N HIS A 104 12.04 26.19 -5.18
CA HIS A 104 13.21 27.04 -5.03
C HIS A 104 13.32 27.67 -3.64
N GLY A 105 12.37 27.38 -2.74
CA GLY A 105 12.32 27.93 -1.39
C GLY A 105 11.81 29.37 -1.32
N GLN A 106 11.25 29.91 -2.40
CA GLN A 106 10.65 31.23 -2.41
C GLN A 106 9.21 31.17 -1.89
N GLN A 107 8.84 32.09 -1.00
CA GLN A 107 7.47 32.16 -0.48
C GLN A 107 6.50 32.41 -1.62
N THR A 108 5.52 31.52 -1.79
CA THR A 108 4.55 31.63 -2.87
C THR A 108 3.35 32.46 -2.42
N ILE A 109 3.03 33.47 -3.23
CA ILE A 109 1.76 34.19 -3.14
C ILE A 109 0.87 33.63 -4.24
N PHE A 110 -0.20 32.93 -3.85
CA PHE A 110 -1.18 32.41 -4.78
C PHE A 110 -2.09 33.54 -5.24
N SER A 111 -2.40 33.55 -6.54
CA SER A 111 -3.30 34.51 -7.17
C SER A 111 -4.14 33.81 -8.22
N GLY A 112 -5.27 34.40 -8.61
CA GLY A 112 -6.06 33.86 -9.71
C GLY A 112 -7.57 33.91 -9.50
N ILE A 113 -8.04 34.31 -8.32
CA ILE A 113 -9.46 34.59 -8.07
C ILE A 113 -9.81 35.89 -8.81
N THR A 114 -10.36 35.74 -10.01
CA THR A 114 -10.72 36.86 -10.88
C THR A 114 -12.17 37.33 -10.70
N ASN A 115 -13.02 36.50 -10.11
CA ASN A 115 -14.43 36.82 -9.92
C ASN A 115 -15.03 36.09 -8.70
N THR A 116 -16.28 36.42 -8.39
CA THR A 116 -17.04 35.94 -7.22
C THR A 116 -17.48 34.47 -7.28
N ARG A 117 -17.43 33.82 -8.45
CA ARG A 117 -18.09 32.52 -8.69
C ARG A 117 -17.16 31.41 -9.11
N THR A 118 -16.19 31.67 -9.96
CA THR A 118 -15.35 30.64 -10.57
C THR A 118 -14.36 30.11 -9.53
N PRO A 119 -14.41 28.81 -9.19
CA PRO A 119 -13.39 28.17 -8.37
C PRO A 119 -12.06 28.15 -9.09
N VAL A 120 -10.98 28.44 -8.37
CA VAL A 120 -9.62 28.41 -8.89
C VAL A 120 -8.83 27.37 -8.14
N THR A 121 -8.39 26.34 -8.86
CA THR A 121 -7.55 25.27 -8.33
C THR A 121 -6.09 25.69 -8.40
N ASN A 122 -5.44 25.72 -7.24
CA ASN A 122 -4.01 25.94 -7.10
C ASN A 122 -3.36 24.65 -6.61
N LEU A 123 -2.69 23.93 -7.51
CA LEU A 123 -1.91 22.75 -7.14
C LEU A 123 -0.60 23.18 -6.50
N LEU A 124 -0.15 22.45 -5.49
CA LEU A 124 1.13 22.69 -4.84
C LEU A 124 2.20 21.87 -5.55
N ASP A 125 3.19 22.52 -6.14
CA ASP A 125 4.35 21.86 -6.75
C ASP A 125 5.05 20.92 -5.75
N ASN A 126 5.07 21.31 -4.48
CA ASN A 126 5.56 20.48 -3.38
C ASN A 126 4.44 20.17 -2.37
N PRO A 127 3.80 18.98 -2.44
CA PRO A 127 2.76 18.59 -1.50
C PRO A 127 3.25 18.62 -0.05
N ILE A 128 2.50 19.30 0.82
CA ILE A 128 2.88 19.53 2.22
C ILE A 128 2.26 18.52 3.18
N ARG A 129 2.96 18.22 4.28
CA ARG A 129 2.41 17.49 5.43
C ARG A 129 1.79 18.48 6.38
N ALA A 130 0.48 18.41 6.56
CA ALA A 130 -0.24 19.37 7.39
C ALA A 130 -1.41 18.70 8.12
N ARG A 131 -1.62 19.09 9.38
CA ARG A 131 -2.90 18.91 10.08
C ARG A 131 -3.68 20.23 10.05
N TYR A 132 -2.98 21.34 10.24
CA TYR A 132 -3.56 22.68 10.19
C TYR A 132 -3.11 23.38 8.93
N VAL A 133 -4.07 23.98 8.22
CA VAL A 133 -3.84 24.79 7.01
C VAL A 133 -4.48 26.15 7.22
N ARG A 134 -3.75 27.23 6.92
CA ARG A 134 -4.17 28.63 7.01
C ARG A 134 -4.08 29.29 5.65
N PHE A 135 -5.18 29.88 5.22
CA PHE A 135 -5.27 30.79 4.08
C PHE A 135 -5.12 32.19 4.64
N VAL A 136 -3.99 32.84 4.37
CA VAL A 136 -3.66 34.18 4.88
C VAL A 136 -3.87 35.19 3.77
N ALA A 137 -4.82 36.11 3.95
CA ALA A 137 -5.16 37.12 2.94
C ALA A 137 -3.99 38.11 2.74
N TYR A 138 -3.66 38.38 1.47
CA TYR A 138 -2.58 39.29 1.09
C TYR A 138 -3.10 40.51 0.30
N SER A 139 -4.02 40.29 -0.65
CA SER A 139 -4.75 41.36 -1.34
C SER A 139 -6.19 40.93 -1.62
N TRP A 140 -7.11 41.90 -1.75
CA TRP A 140 -8.55 41.65 -1.95
C TRP A 140 -9.23 42.80 -2.70
N ILE A 141 -10.44 42.52 -3.18
CA ILE A 141 -11.37 43.52 -3.73
C ILE A 141 -12.48 43.77 -2.70
N ASN A 142 -12.68 45.04 -2.36
CA ASN A 142 -13.65 45.55 -1.38
C ASN A 142 -13.44 45.02 0.04
N TRP A 143 -13.73 43.74 0.30
CA TRP A 143 -13.60 43.11 1.63
C TRP A 143 -12.95 41.73 1.54
N ILE A 144 -12.22 41.35 2.60
CA ILE A 144 -11.63 40.01 2.72
C ILE A 144 -12.75 38.98 2.87
N SER A 145 -13.02 38.25 1.79
CA SER A 145 -13.96 37.13 1.79
C SER A 145 -13.48 35.99 0.91
N MET A 146 -13.68 34.76 1.37
CA MET A 146 -13.29 33.58 0.60
C MET A 146 -14.06 32.32 1.01
N ARG A 147 -14.16 31.43 0.04
CA ARG A 147 -14.53 30.02 0.18
C ARG A 147 -13.37 29.16 -0.28
N VAL A 148 -13.13 28.05 0.40
CA VAL A 148 -11.94 27.21 0.20
C VAL A 148 -12.28 25.72 0.24
N GLU A 149 -11.49 24.95 -0.48
CA GLU A 149 -11.40 23.50 -0.37
C GLU A 149 -9.92 23.09 -0.35
N ILE A 150 -9.62 22.03 0.40
CA ILE A 150 -8.25 21.51 0.52
C ILE A 150 -8.22 20.17 -0.21
N LEU A 151 -7.34 20.08 -1.21
CA LEU A 151 -7.08 18.86 -1.95
C LEU A 151 -5.96 18.09 -1.28
N GLY A 152 -6.19 16.82 -1.03
CA GLY A 152 -5.20 15.98 -0.38
C GLY A 152 -5.67 14.56 -0.17
N CYS A 153 -4.82 13.77 0.46
CA CYS A 153 -5.12 12.41 0.86
C CYS A 153 -4.63 12.16 2.28
N ASN A 154 -5.16 11.11 2.92
CA ASN A 154 -4.65 10.68 4.20
C ASN A 154 -3.16 10.40 4.06
N TYR A 155 -2.37 10.90 5.00
CA TYR A 155 -0.95 10.59 5.06
C TYR A 155 -0.71 9.08 5.26
N GLN A 156 -1.73 8.40 5.78
CA GLN A 156 -1.80 6.97 5.99
C GLN A 156 -2.40 6.27 4.76
N GLY A 157 -1.55 5.77 3.88
CA GLY A 157 -1.84 4.53 3.16
C GLY A 157 -1.73 3.35 4.13
N SER A 158 -2.67 3.23 5.08
CA SER A 158 -2.78 2.01 5.89
C SER A 158 -3.52 0.97 5.05
N GLN A 159 -2.78 0.11 4.35
CA GLN A 159 -3.33 -1.17 3.96
C GLN A 159 -3.32 -2.08 5.19
N THR A 160 -4.49 -2.30 5.78
CA THR A 160 -4.70 -3.40 6.72
C THR A 160 -4.60 -4.68 5.92
N ARG A 161 -3.41 -5.28 5.82
CA ARG A 161 -3.29 -6.64 5.33
C ARG A 161 -3.70 -7.55 6.47
N THR A 162 -4.97 -7.96 6.49
CA THR A 162 -5.39 -9.10 7.32
C THR A 162 -4.57 -10.31 6.87
N ARG A 163 -3.58 -10.72 7.65
CA ARG A 163 -3.22 -12.13 7.64
C ARG A 163 -4.42 -12.83 8.23
N ASN A 164 -5.17 -13.56 7.39
CA ASN A 164 -6.05 -14.62 7.88
C ASN A 164 -5.15 -15.72 8.44
N SER A 165 -4.62 -15.48 9.65
CA SER A 165 -4.14 -16.50 10.56
C SER A 165 -5.37 -16.95 11.35
N CYS A 166 -5.70 -18.24 11.29
CA CYS A 166 -6.88 -18.80 11.95
C CYS A 166 -6.86 -18.65 13.48
N CYS A 167 -5.76 -18.17 14.08
CA CYS A 167 -5.69 -17.82 15.49
C CYS A 167 -5.10 -16.40 15.61
N SER A 168 -5.94 -15.45 16.02
CA SER A 168 -5.61 -14.05 16.35
C SER A 168 -5.15 -13.16 15.18
N PRO A 169 -5.97 -12.20 14.71
CA PRO A 169 -5.49 -11.17 13.78
C PRO A 169 -4.55 -10.22 14.52
N SER A 170 -3.24 -10.34 14.26
CA SER A 170 -2.26 -9.32 14.66
C SER A 170 -2.20 -8.25 13.57
N ILE A 171 -2.57 -7.01 13.91
CA ILE A 171 -2.38 -5.85 13.03
C ILE A 171 -0.91 -5.44 13.10
N GLU A 172 -0.10 -5.86 12.13
CA GLU A 172 1.22 -5.28 11.90
C GLU A 172 1.07 -4.08 10.96
N THR A 173 1.06 -2.87 11.53
CA THR A 173 1.13 -1.62 10.77
C THR A 173 2.55 -1.42 10.24
N ARG A 174 2.78 -1.75 8.97
CA ARG A 174 3.94 -1.23 8.23
C ARG A 174 3.53 0.03 7.48
N SER A 175 4.14 1.15 7.84
CA SER A 175 4.02 2.43 7.17
C SER A 175 4.46 2.33 5.71
N VAL A 176 3.52 2.51 4.78
CA VAL A 176 3.81 2.59 3.34
C VAL A 176 3.91 4.06 2.94
N ASN A 177 5.09 4.48 2.48
CA ASN A 177 5.35 5.86 2.07
C ASN A 177 4.69 6.14 0.70
N CYS A 178 3.53 6.80 0.69
CA CYS A 178 2.75 7.12 -0.52
C CYS A 178 3.32 8.28 -1.36
N TRP A 179 4.64 8.46 -1.41
CA TRP A 179 5.28 9.62 -2.03
C TRP A 179 5.96 9.33 -3.38
N GLU A 180 6.06 8.07 -3.80
CA GLU A 180 6.68 7.71 -5.08
C GLU A 180 5.65 7.09 -6.03
N CYS A 181 5.07 7.94 -6.90
CA CYS A 181 4.34 7.47 -8.08
C CYS A 181 5.25 7.23 -9.29
N SER A 182 6.54 7.44 -9.12
CA SER A 182 7.55 6.97 -10.05
C SER A 182 7.61 5.45 -10.00
N TRP A 183 7.75 4.83 -11.17
CA TRP A 183 8.08 3.41 -11.24
C TRP A 183 9.39 3.14 -10.51
N SER A 184 9.42 2.07 -9.72
CA SER A 184 10.65 1.51 -9.21
C SER A 184 11.57 1.12 -10.36
N SER A 185 12.87 0.99 -10.06
CA SER A 185 13.76 0.25 -10.95
C SER A 185 13.19 -1.14 -11.22
N TRP A 186 13.44 -1.65 -12.42
CA TRP A 186 13.12 -3.03 -12.76
C TRP A 186 13.88 -3.99 -11.86
N SER A 187 13.24 -5.09 -11.46
CA SER A 187 13.94 -6.22 -10.87
C SER A 187 14.97 -6.80 -11.85
N SER A 188 15.93 -7.55 -11.33
CA SER A 188 16.71 -8.47 -12.16
C SER A 188 15.79 -9.43 -12.92
N TRP A 189 16.25 -9.88 -14.09
CA TRP A 189 15.56 -10.92 -14.84
C TRP A 189 15.50 -12.22 -14.03
N SER A 190 14.36 -12.91 -14.10
CA SER A 190 14.24 -14.26 -13.58
C SER A 190 15.18 -15.21 -14.30
N THR A 191 15.53 -16.32 -13.65
CA THR A 191 16.20 -17.43 -14.32
C THR A 191 15.38 -17.87 -15.54
N CYS A 192 16.06 -18.11 -16.66
CA CYS A 192 15.40 -18.52 -17.89
C CYS A 192 14.61 -19.82 -17.64
N SER A 193 13.30 -19.73 -17.76
CA SER A 193 12.37 -20.85 -17.51
C SER A 193 11.40 -20.90 -18.68
N GLY A 194 11.41 -21.96 -19.49
CA GLY A 194 10.54 -21.98 -20.67
C GLY A 194 11.08 -21.28 -21.91
N GLY A 195 12.38 -21.00 -21.98
CA GLY A 195 12.92 -20.14 -23.05
C GLY A 195 12.43 -18.68 -22.95
N SER A 196 11.90 -18.29 -21.79
CA SER A 196 11.47 -16.94 -21.47
C SER A 196 11.95 -16.54 -20.07
N GLN A 197 12.25 -15.26 -19.92
CA GLN A 197 12.60 -14.65 -18.63
C GLN A 197 11.71 -13.43 -18.44
N SER A 198 11.33 -13.18 -17.19
CA SER A 198 10.47 -12.06 -16.84
C SER A 198 11.11 -11.22 -15.75
N ARG A 199 10.81 -9.92 -15.77
CA ARG A 199 11.16 -8.98 -14.70
C ARG A 199 9.95 -8.12 -14.39
N ARG A 200 9.94 -7.55 -13.19
CA ARG A 200 8.81 -6.79 -12.68
C ARG A 200 9.26 -5.45 -12.11
N ARG A 201 8.39 -4.45 -12.20
CA ARG A 201 8.54 -3.18 -11.49
C ARG A 201 7.21 -2.79 -10.86
N TYR A 202 7.29 -1.93 -9.86
CA TYR A 202 6.14 -1.52 -9.07
C TYR A 202 6.09 0.00 -8.97
N ARG A 203 4.90 0.57 -8.85
CA ARG A 203 4.68 1.96 -8.46
C ARG A 203 3.70 2.02 -7.30
N GLY A 204 3.66 3.13 -6.58
CA GLY A 204 2.81 3.28 -5.40
C GLY A 204 1.36 2.81 -5.63
N THR A 205 0.81 2.08 -4.65
CA THR A 205 -0.59 1.62 -4.64
C THR A 205 -1.59 2.77 -4.50
N CYS A 206 -1.10 3.97 -4.23
CA CYS A 206 -1.86 5.23 -4.15
C CYS A 206 -1.93 6.00 -5.48
N CYS A 207 -1.32 5.49 -6.56
CA CYS A 207 -1.31 6.11 -7.88
C CYS A 207 -2.41 5.51 -8.77
N ASP A 208 -2.81 6.15 -9.86
CA ASP A 208 -3.79 5.54 -10.78
C ASP A 208 -3.29 4.18 -11.31
N ARG A 209 -4.19 3.21 -11.49
CA ARG A 209 -3.85 1.87 -12.01
C ARG A 209 -3.23 1.97 -13.41
N PRO A 210 -2.30 1.07 -13.80
CA PRO A 210 -1.82 -0.13 -13.10
C PRO A 210 -0.67 0.13 -12.10
N HIS A 211 -0.55 -0.72 -11.07
CA HIS A 211 0.45 -0.56 -9.99
C HIS A 211 1.69 -1.47 -10.16
N ASP A 212 1.56 -2.49 -10.97
CA ASP A 212 2.59 -3.45 -11.30
C ASP A 212 2.70 -3.58 -12.81
N GLU A 213 3.93 -3.80 -13.27
CA GLU A 213 4.20 -4.05 -14.66
C GLU A 213 5.19 -5.19 -14.77
N THR A 214 4.88 -6.14 -15.65
CA THR A 214 5.72 -7.30 -15.93
C THR A 214 6.17 -7.23 -17.38
N GLN A 215 7.47 -7.35 -17.59
CA GLN A 215 8.07 -7.49 -18.91
C GLN A 215 8.59 -8.92 -19.06
N THR A 216 8.26 -9.55 -20.18
CA THR A 216 8.75 -10.87 -20.54
C THR A 216 9.54 -10.77 -21.84
N GLN A 217 10.67 -11.45 -21.93
CA GLN A 217 11.46 -11.57 -23.15
C GLN A 217 11.95 -13.00 -23.34
N PRO A 218 12.16 -13.43 -24.60
CA PRO A 218 12.74 -14.73 -24.87
C PRO A 218 14.19 -14.79 -24.36
N CYS A 219 14.60 -15.98 -23.92
CA CYS A 219 15.97 -16.31 -23.54
C CYS A 219 16.30 -17.71 -24.04
N ASN A 220 17.57 -18.00 -24.32
CA ASN A 220 18.02 -19.31 -24.81
C ASN A 220 17.29 -19.79 -26.08
N THR A 221 17.02 -18.88 -27.03
CA THR A 221 16.23 -19.17 -28.24
C THR A 221 16.91 -20.16 -29.19
N ASN A 222 18.22 -20.39 -29.05
CA ASN A 222 19.03 -21.13 -30.03
C ASN A 222 19.79 -22.33 -29.44
N THR A 223 19.63 -22.66 -28.15
CA THR A 223 20.35 -23.77 -27.51
C THR A 223 19.42 -24.93 -27.22
N CYS A 224 19.70 -26.10 -27.81
CA CYS A 224 18.96 -27.34 -27.53
C CYS A 224 19.41 -28.05 -26.23
N GLU A 225 20.23 -27.38 -25.43
CA GLU A 225 20.57 -27.81 -24.08
C GLU A 225 19.37 -27.63 -23.15
N TRP A 226 19.17 -28.59 -22.26
CA TRP A 226 18.12 -28.52 -21.26
C TRP A 226 18.41 -27.40 -20.26
N GLY A 227 17.45 -26.49 -20.10
CA GLY A 227 17.47 -25.51 -19.01
C GLY A 227 17.36 -26.17 -17.65
N THR A 228 17.62 -25.39 -16.60
CA THR A 228 17.44 -25.84 -15.21
C THR A 228 15.99 -26.22 -14.96
N TRP A 229 15.77 -27.28 -14.17
CA TRP A 229 14.45 -27.62 -13.67
C TRP A 229 13.83 -26.44 -12.92
N GLN A 230 12.57 -26.13 -13.23
CA GLN A 230 11.77 -25.25 -12.39
C GLN A 230 11.60 -25.87 -11.00
N SER A 231 11.28 -25.02 -10.02
CA SER A 231 10.86 -25.47 -8.70
C SER A 231 9.59 -26.32 -8.80
N TRP A 232 9.45 -27.27 -7.89
CA TRP A 232 8.22 -28.05 -7.75
C TRP A 232 7.03 -27.13 -7.44
N THR A 233 5.89 -27.41 -8.07
CA THR A 233 4.62 -26.78 -7.71
C THR A 233 4.26 -27.12 -6.26
N SER A 234 3.34 -26.33 -5.69
CA SER A 234 2.61 -26.72 -4.48
C SER A 234 1.99 -28.11 -4.65
N CYS A 235 1.86 -28.86 -3.55
CA CYS A 235 1.14 -30.14 -3.59
C CYS A 235 -0.30 -29.88 -4.03
N SER A 236 -0.82 -30.71 -4.95
CA SER A 236 -2.17 -30.55 -5.51
C SER A 236 -3.28 -30.65 -4.46
N THR A 237 -3.01 -31.31 -3.35
CA THR A 237 -3.94 -31.46 -2.22
C THR A 237 -3.43 -30.66 -1.03
N SER A 238 -4.33 -30.05 -0.27
CA SER A 238 -3.98 -29.32 0.96
C SER A 238 -3.75 -30.26 2.16
N CYS A 239 -4.25 -31.49 2.08
CA CYS A 239 -4.10 -32.53 3.09
C CYS A 239 -4.15 -33.90 2.39
N GLY A 240 -3.29 -34.83 2.82
CA GLY A 240 -3.21 -36.19 2.32
C GLY A 240 -2.21 -36.35 1.18
N GLU A 241 -2.33 -37.46 0.45
CA GLU A 241 -1.53 -37.71 -0.75
C GLU A 241 -1.95 -36.76 -1.88
N GLY A 242 -0.96 -36.22 -2.59
CA GLY A 242 -1.15 -35.34 -3.73
C GLY A 242 -0.01 -35.51 -4.73
N ARG A 243 0.01 -34.65 -5.74
CA ARG A 243 1.07 -34.62 -6.74
C ARG A 243 1.68 -33.24 -6.83
N GLN A 244 2.99 -33.21 -7.05
CA GLN A 244 3.72 -32.03 -7.47
C GLN A 244 4.32 -32.29 -8.84
N THR A 245 4.31 -31.26 -9.66
CA THR A 245 4.90 -31.30 -11.00
C THR A 245 5.98 -30.24 -11.09
N ARG A 246 7.00 -30.48 -11.91
CA ARG A 246 7.97 -29.47 -12.34
C ARG A 246 8.25 -29.66 -13.82
N ALA A 247 8.74 -28.62 -14.47
CA ALA A 247 9.10 -28.67 -15.88
C ALA A 247 10.52 -28.12 -16.11
N ARG A 248 11.15 -28.59 -17.18
CA ARG A 248 12.34 -27.97 -17.78
C ARG A 248 12.11 -27.79 -19.27
N TYR A 249 12.83 -26.83 -19.86
CA TYR A 249 12.59 -26.40 -21.23
C TYR A 249 13.90 -26.18 -21.97
N ARG A 250 13.87 -26.26 -23.30
CA ARG A 250 14.99 -25.94 -24.21
C ARG A 250 14.51 -25.08 -25.37
N GLY A 251 15.41 -24.71 -26.28
CA GLY A 251 15.12 -23.81 -27.41
C GLY A 251 13.87 -24.19 -28.21
N GLN A 252 13.13 -23.18 -28.69
CA GLN A 252 11.84 -23.35 -29.38
C GLN A 252 11.92 -24.15 -30.69
N SER A 253 13.11 -24.26 -31.28
CA SER A 253 13.38 -25.07 -32.47
C SER A 253 13.68 -26.55 -32.15
N CYS A 254 13.73 -26.94 -30.88
CA CYS A 254 14.14 -28.28 -30.44
C CYS A 254 12.90 -29.10 -30.01
N ASN A 255 12.78 -30.36 -30.45
CA ASN A 255 11.63 -31.23 -30.15
C ASN A 255 12.04 -32.50 -29.35
N PRO A 256 11.45 -32.79 -28.17
CA PRO A 256 10.46 -32.00 -27.42
C PRO A 256 11.00 -30.71 -26.84
N MET A 257 10.21 -29.64 -26.84
CA MET A 257 10.60 -28.32 -26.33
C MET A 257 10.55 -28.22 -24.80
N HIS A 258 9.82 -29.13 -24.15
CA HIS A 258 9.66 -29.21 -22.70
C HIS A 258 9.65 -30.66 -22.23
N GLU A 259 10.00 -30.85 -20.96
CA GLU A 259 9.94 -32.12 -20.26
C GLU A 259 9.38 -31.86 -18.86
N GLU A 260 8.45 -32.71 -18.45
CA GLU A 260 7.80 -32.62 -17.14
C GLU A 260 8.15 -33.83 -16.29
N ASP A 261 8.29 -33.59 -14.99
CA ASP A 261 8.51 -34.60 -13.98
C ASP A 261 7.43 -34.44 -12.91
N THR A 262 6.80 -35.56 -12.54
CA THR A 262 5.71 -35.58 -11.55
C THR A 262 6.07 -36.57 -10.46
N ARG A 263 5.94 -36.12 -9.21
CA ARG A 263 6.14 -36.95 -8.02
C ARG A 263 4.94 -36.87 -7.09
N THR A 264 4.79 -37.89 -6.26
CA THR A 264 3.86 -37.87 -5.14
C THR A 264 4.38 -36.94 -4.04
N CYS A 265 3.45 -36.21 -3.43
CA CYS A 265 3.67 -35.43 -2.22
C CYS A 265 2.66 -35.88 -1.17
N TYR A 266 3.00 -35.68 0.09
CA TYR A 266 2.09 -35.94 1.19
C TYR A 266 2.05 -34.72 2.11
N ASN A 267 0.87 -34.15 2.28
CA ASN A 267 0.63 -33.05 3.21
C ASN A 267 -0.01 -33.60 4.48
N ASN A 268 0.64 -33.37 5.63
CA ASN A 268 0.15 -33.88 6.90
C ASN A 268 -1.17 -33.17 7.26
N CYS A 269 -2.22 -33.95 7.48
CA CYS A 269 -3.58 -33.46 7.71
C CYS A 269 -3.85 -33.07 9.16
N ASP A 270 -2.97 -33.48 10.07
CA ASP A 270 -3.14 -33.20 11.48
C ASP A 270 -2.68 -31.77 11.73
N GLY A 271 -3.60 -30.93 12.20
CA GLY A 271 -3.39 -29.53 12.57
C GLY A 271 -2.45 -29.34 13.78
N THR A 272 -1.42 -30.16 13.91
CA THR A 272 -0.37 -30.04 14.92
C THR A 272 0.95 -29.77 14.21
N SER A 273 1.60 -28.69 14.61
CA SER A 273 2.94 -28.32 14.14
C SER A 273 3.90 -29.48 14.39
N ASN A 274 4.54 -29.94 13.32
CA ASN A 274 5.58 -30.97 13.32
C ASN A 274 6.62 -30.75 14.44
N THR A 275 6.80 -31.77 15.28
CA THR A 275 8.14 -32.13 15.77
C THR A 275 8.54 -33.44 15.11
N ASN A 276 9.48 -33.30 14.17
CA ASN A 276 10.44 -34.26 13.63
C ASN A 276 10.16 -35.77 13.72
N GLY A 277 10.18 -36.39 12.54
CA GLY A 277 11.03 -37.56 12.29
C GLY A 277 10.35 -38.92 12.43
N GLY A 278 10.01 -39.51 11.29
CA GLY A 278 9.65 -40.92 11.21
C GLY A 278 9.83 -41.42 9.78
N TRP A 279 10.95 -42.07 9.51
CA TRP A 279 11.16 -42.83 8.28
C TRP A 279 10.24 -44.04 8.29
N THR A 280 9.40 -44.19 7.26
CA THR A 280 8.81 -45.49 6.94
C THR A 280 9.09 -45.82 5.49
N THR A 281 9.94 -46.82 5.32
CA THR A 281 10.31 -47.49 4.08
C THR A 281 9.06 -48.03 3.37
N SER A 282 8.79 -47.56 2.15
CA SER A 282 7.80 -48.16 1.26
C SER A 282 8.39 -49.40 0.59
N PHE A 283 7.70 -50.52 0.80
CA PHE A 283 7.94 -51.80 0.14
C PHE A 283 7.69 -51.69 -1.37
N TRP A 284 8.62 -52.25 -2.14
CA TRP A 284 8.50 -52.45 -3.58
C TRP A 284 7.42 -53.49 -3.89
N ASN A 285 6.42 -53.14 -4.68
CA ASN A 285 5.64 -54.11 -5.44
C ASN A 285 6.31 -54.27 -6.80
N ILE A 286 7.05 -55.35 -7.01
CA ILE A 286 7.54 -55.78 -8.32
C ILE A 286 6.65 -56.92 -8.82
N GLU A 287 6.35 -56.80 -10.10
CA GLU A 287 5.43 -57.56 -10.93
C GLU A 287 5.72 -59.07 -10.99
N ARG A 288 4.66 -59.80 -11.33
CA ARG A 288 4.65 -61.22 -11.66
C ARG A 288 5.62 -61.53 -12.80
N VAL A 289 6.60 -62.41 -12.57
CA VAL A 289 7.23 -63.22 -13.61
C VAL A 289 7.33 -64.67 -13.11
N THR A 290 6.72 -65.56 -13.89
CA THR A 290 6.72 -67.03 -13.81
C THR A 290 8.10 -67.66 -13.97
N LEU A 291 8.45 -68.68 -13.16
CA LEU A 291 9.01 -70.01 -13.58
C LEU A 291 9.51 -70.85 -12.37
N VAL A 292 8.90 -72.04 -12.20
CA VAL A 292 9.51 -73.40 -12.10
C VAL A 292 10.37 -73.82 -10.87
N THR A 293 9.76 -74.72 -10.08
CA THR A 293 10.25 -75.95 -9.38
C THR A 293 11.06 -75.94 -8.07
N LEU A 294 10.56 -76.79 -7.13
CA LEU A 294 11.22 -77.61 -6.08
C LEU A 294 11.99 -76.84 -5.00
N GLY A 295 11.81 -76.99 -3.69
CA GLY A 295 11.12 -77.91 -2.80
C GLY A 295 11.74 -77.75 -1.39
N VAL A 296 11.04 -78.21 -0.35
CA VAL A 296 11.50 -78.45 1.04
C VAL A 296 11.61 -77.20 1.95
N LEU A 297 10.68 -76.91 2.89
CA LEU A 297 10.36 -77.49 4.22
C LEU A 297 11.17 -76.91 5.41
N ILE A 298 10.42 -76.60 6.49
CA ILE A 298 10.82 -76.35 7.91
C ILE A 298 11.14 -74.88 8.23
N GLY A 299 10.60 -74.25 9.28
CA GLY A 299 9.77 -74.71 10.38
C GLY A 299 9.27 -73.52 11.22
N ILE A 300 8.07 -73.69 11.77
CA ILE A 300 7.36 -72.78 12.66
C ILE A 300 7.91 -72.92 14.08
N VAL A 301 8.27 -71.81 14.74
CA VAL A 301 8.13 -71.67 16.21
C VAL A 301 7.64 -70.25 16.51
N ILE A 302 6.46 -70.18 17.12
CA ILE A 302 5.80 -69.00 17.69
C ILE A 302 6.24 -68.85 19.15
N SER A 303 6.16 -67.62 19.65
CA SER A 303 6.18 -67.14 21.06
C SER A 303 7.47 -66.37 21.36
N GLY A 304 7.49 -65.13 21.83
CA GLY A 304 6.45 -64.23 22.30
C GLY A 304 7.14 -63.18 23.17
N VAL A 305 6.90 -61.89 22.87
CA VAL A 305 6.58 -60.85 23.86
C VAL A 305 7.64 -60.53 24.94
N LEU A 306 8.43 -59.46 24.76
CA LEU A 306 8.27 -58.16 25.46
C LEU A 306 9.51 -57.26 25.34
N PHE A 307 9.20 -55.99 25.08
CA PHE A 307 10.03 -54.79 25.10
C PHE A 307 10.70 -54.52 26.46
N TRP A 308 11.90 -53.91 26.50
CA TRP A 308 12.10 -52.47 26.75
C TRP A 308 13.59 -52.06 26.77
N TYR A 309 13.87 -50.89 26.17
CA TYR A 309 14.95 -49.90 26.38
C TYR A 309 16.42 -50.38 26.48
N CYS A 310 17.31 -50.04 25.53
CA CYS A 310 17.86 -48.71 25.19
C CYS A 310 18.70 -48.11 26.34
N CYS A 311 20.04 -48.21 26.26
CA CYS A 311 20.94 -47.05 26.18
C CYS A 311 22.45 -47.40 26.33
N ILE A 312 23.25 -46.68 25.55
CA ILE A 312 24.63 -46.18 25.81
C ILE A 312 25.83 -47.12 25.56
N ARG A 313 26.56 -46.77 24.50
CA ARG A 313 28.03 -46.83 24.34
C ARG A 313 28.38 -45.44 23.75
N ASP A 314 28.90 -44.45 24.49
CA ASP A 314 30.27 -44.25 25.00
C ASP A 314 31.34 -44.12 23.87
N PRO A 315 32.50 -43.49 24.08
CA PRO A 315 32.79 -42.06 23.86
C PRO A 315 33.98 -41.83 22.86
N ASP A 316 34.41 -40.57 22.74
CA ASP A 316 35.72 -40.10 22.20
C ASP A 316 36.08 -40.30 20.71
N ARG A 317 36.28 -39.18 19.98
CA ARG A 317 37.63 -38.76 19.54
C ARG A 317 37.68 -37.40 18.84
N VAL A 318 38.65 -36.64 19.32
CA VAL A 318 39.27 -35.41 18.84
C VAL A 318 39.90 -35.61 17.45
N HIS A 319 39.77 -34.63 16.55
CA HIS A 319 40.93 -33.87 16.01
C HIS A 319 40.50 -32.69 15.14
N ARG A 320 40.95 -31.51 15.59
CA ARG A 320 41.14 -30.27 14.84
C ARG A 320 42.41 -30.43 14.00
N ILE A 321 42.50 -29.80 12.83
CA ILE A 321 43.62 -28.95 12.36
C ILE A 321 43.13 -28.17 11.12
N ASN A 322 43.16 -26.85 11.21
CA ASN A 322 43.36 -25.93 10.09
C ASN A 322 44.87 -25.72 9.98
N TYR A 323 45.44 -25.90 8.79
CA TYR A 323 46.10 -24.87 7.97
C TYR A 323 46.49 -25.50 6.64
#